data_AF-A0A1I6MP67-F1
#
_entry.id   AF-A0A1I6MP67-F1
#
_cell.length_a   1.000
_cell.length_b   1.000
_cell.length_c   1.000
_cell.angle_alpha   90.00
_cell.angle_beta   90.00
_cell.angle_gamma   90.00
#
_symmetry.space_group_name_H-M   'P 1'
#
loop_
_entity.id
_entity.type
_entity.pdbx_description
1 polymer ?
#
loop_
_entity_poly.entity_id
_entity_poly.type
_entity_poly.pdbx_seq_one_letter_code
_entity_poly.pdbx_strand_id
1 'polypeptide(L)'
;MRLSFAIKNSLRIAFVAALFFGTLPFAHAMQEAPEHVTASGAKSTPEAAGPEQKKEAEDENDAYLKSPSVQKFGKLFGLNAEQAATTFTVVNFVVLAGLVGLFLVKTLPKTFRDRNSAIQKHLVDARTATEEASARLNSVEERLSKLDAQISAMKTQSEADSVKDEARIKASVEDEKAKILAAAEQEISAATIHAQRQIQKYAAELAIEQAARKLTISAETDRLLVQNFARNLGADESKEGQN
;
A
#
# COMPACT_ATOMS: atom_id res chain seq x y z
N MET A 1 11.52 -41.78 -33.42
CA MET A 1 11.31 -42.24 -34.82
C MET A 1 10.57 -41.14 -35.57
N ARG A 2 11.21 -40.54 -36.59
CA ARG A 2 10.70 -39.60 -37.63
C ARG A 2 10.24 -38.23 -37.10
N LEU A 3 10.99 -37.12 -37.19
CA LEU A 3 11.68 -36.43 -38.30
C LEU A 3 10.79 -36.00 -39.48
N SER A 4 10.77 -34.68 -39.69
CA SER A 4 10.36 -33.90 -40.87
C SER A 4 8.85 -33.67 -41.08
N PHE A 5 8.38 -32.44 -40.80
CA PHE A 5 7.57 -31.62 -41.73
C PHE A 5 7.14 -30.27 -41.09
N ALA A 6 8.00 -29.23 -41.08
CA ALA A 6 7.54 -27.84 -40.91
C ALA A 6 8.62 -26.77 -41.21
N ILE A 7 9.65 -27.08 -42.00
CA ILE A 7 10.66 -26.10 -42.45
C ILE A 7 10.48 -25.90 -43.95
N LYS A 8 9.44 -25.19 -44.37
CA LYS A 8 9.31 -24.76 -45.78
C LYS A 8 8.31 -23.62 -46.01
N ASN A 9 8.38 -22.51 -45.26
CA ASN A 9 7.81 -21.25 -45.79
C ASN A 9 8.25 -19.92 -45.15
N SER A 10 9.16 -19.90 -44.18
CA SER A 10 9.66 -18.64 -43.58
C SER A 10 10.85 -18.00 -44.31
N LEU A 11 11.39 -18.65 -45.36
CA LEU A 11 12.66 -18.24 -45.99
C LEU A 11 12.50 -17.24 -47.15
N ARG A 12 11.27 -16.86 -47.54
CA ARG A 12 11.03 -15.96 -48.69
C ARG A 12 10.73 -14.50 -48.32
N ILE A 13 10.49 -14.19 -47.05
CA ILE A 13 10.16 -12.81 -46.61
C ILE A 13 11.39 -12.08 -46.05
N ALA A 14 12.41 -12.80 -45.57
CA ALA A 14 13.63 -12.19 -45.03
C ALA A 14 14.62 -11.68 -46.10
N PHE A 15 14.50 -12.13 -47.36
CA PHE A 15 15.50 -11.80 -48.39
C PHE A 15 15.31 -10.42 -49.06
N VAL A 16 14.20 -9.73 -48.80
CA VAL A 16 13.91 -8.41 -49.42
C VAL A 16 14.14 -7.24 -48.44
N ALA A 17 14.20 -7.49 -47.13
CA ALA A 17 14.45 -6.43 -46.14
C ALA A 17 15.95 -6.10 -45.93
N ALA A 18 16.86 -6.98 -46.36
CA ALA A 18 18.30 -6.83 -46.12
C ALA A 18 19.03 -5.89 -47.10
N LEU A 19 18.34 -5.34 -48.11
CA LEU A 19 18.94 -4.43 -49.11
C LEU A 19 18.58 -2.95 -48.92
N PHE A 20 17.78 -2.59 -47.91
CA PHE A 20 17.35 -1.20 -47.69
C PHE A 20 17.81 -0.58 -46.36
N PHE A 21 18.61 -1.28 -45.55
CA PHE A 21 19.22 -0.71 -44.35
C PHE A 21 20.75 -0.61 -44.50
N GLY A 22 21.17 0.07 -45.57
CA GLY A 22 22.52 0.61 -45.73
C GLY A 22 22.58 2.07 -45.28
N THR A 23 22.86 2.25 -43.98
CA THR A 23 23.70 3.30 -43.38
C THR A 23 23.81 4.66 -44.09
N LEU A 24 23.22 5.71 -43.50
CA LEU A 24 23.84 7.05 -43.44
C LEU A 24 23.67 7.63 -42.03
N PRO A 25 24.72 8.28 -41.47
CA PRO A 25 24.77 8.68 -40.07
C PRO A 25 24.07 10.02 -39.87
N PHE A 26 23.05 10.06 -39.00
CA PHE A 26 22.52 11.30 -38.46
C PHE A 26 23.07 11.45 -37.04
N ALA A 27 24.22 12.13 -36.93
CA ALA A 27 24.77 12.51 -35.63
C ALA A 27 23.91 13.66 -35.06
N HIS A 28 23.00 13.32 -34.15
CA HIS A 28 22.44 14.28 -33.20
C HIS A 28 23.48 14.55 -32.11
N ALA A 29 23.78 15.83 -31.90
CA ALA A 29 24.50 16.29 -30.73
C ALA A 29 23.63 16.11 -29.48
N MET A 30 24.11 15.36 -28.50
CA MET A 30 23.66 15.46 -27.11
C MET A 30 24.74 14.96 -26.15
N GLN A 31 25.20 15.88 -25.30
CA GLN A 31 25.73 15.72 -23.94
C GLN A 31 27.10 15.03 -23.68
N GLU A 32 28.01 15.81 -23.10
CA GLU A 32 29.16 15.47 -22.21
C GLU A 32 28.78 14.44 -21.12
N ALA A 33 29.61 13.57 -20.52
CA ALA A 33 31.06 13.27 -20.44
C ALA A 33 31.21 11.85 -19.78
N PRO A 34 32.39 11.45 -19.25
CA PRO A 34 33.59 10.95 -19.91
C PRO A 34 33.83 9.46 -19.62
N GLU A 35 34.84 8.86 -20.28
CA GLU A 35 35.86 7.95 -19.69
C GLU A 35 36.38 6.93 -20.74
N HIS A 36 37.60 7.23 -21.20
CA HIS A 36 38.77 6.35 -21.16
C HIS A 36 38.98 5.17 -22.13
N VAL A 37 40.26 5.13 -22.57
CA VAL A 37 41.12 3.99 -22.97
C VAL A 37 41.18 3.59 -24.46
N THR A 38 42.12 4.27 -25.14
CA THR A 38 43.27 3.76 -25.91
C THR A 38 43.31 2.36 -26.54
N ALA A 39 44.11 2.34 -27.63
CA ALA A 39 44.95 1.27 -28.18
C ALA A 39 44.37 0.59 -29.43
N SER A 40 44.90 0.92 -30.62
CA SER A 40 46.17 0.43 -31.21
C SER A 40 45.96 -0.88 -31.96
N GLY A 41 46.46 -0.93 -33.20
CA GLY A 41 46.49 -2.15 -34.00
C GLY A 41 46.17 -1.88 -35.46
N ALA A 42 47.02 -1.19 -36.22
CA ALA A 42 48.24 -1.72 -36.84
C ALA A 42 48.03 -2.22 -38.28
N LYS A 43 48.72 -1.53 -39.20
CA LYS A 43 49.40 -2.03 -40.42
C LYS A 43 48.48 -2.58 -41.53
N SER A 44 48.72 -2.36 -42.82
CA SER A 44 49.99 -2.17 -43.51
C SER A 44 49.72 -1.57 -44.89
N THR A 45 50.49 -0.55 -45.25
CA THR A 45 50.87 -0.24 -46.63
C THR A 45 52.24 -0.88 -46.88
N PRO A 46 52.46 -1.45 -48.07
CA PRO A 46 53.70 -1.19 -48.83
C PRO A 46 53.30 -0.86 -50.30
N GLU A 47 53.64 0.28 -50.92
CA GLU A 47 54.98 0.78 -51.36
C GLU A 47 55.79 -0.35 -52.04
N ALA A 48 56.13 -0.34 -53.34
CA ALA A 48 56.56 0.73 -54.23
C ALA A 48 56.51 0.32 -55.73
N ALA A 49 56.71 1.33 -56.58
CA ALA A 49 57.31 1.34 -57.93
C ALA A 49 56.41 1.11 -59.15
N GLY A 50 56.20 2.19 -59.92
CA GLY A 50 55.64 2.19 -61.29
C GLY A 50 56.66 1.75 -62.37
N PRO A 51 56.44 1.99 -63.68
CA PRO A 51 55.60 3.05 -64.28
C PRO A 51 54.76 2.64 -65.53
N GLU A 52 54.04 3.62 -66.07
CA GLU A 52 53.62 3.78 -67.48
C GLU A 52 52.21 3.35 -67.98
N GLN A 53 51.45 4.39 -68.34
CA GLN A 53 50.73 4.60 -69.61
C GLN A 53 49.45 3.80 -69.96
N LYS A 54 48.36 4.58 -70.05
CA LYS A 54 47.28 4.58 -71.08
C LYS A 54 46.14 3.54 -70.99
N LYS A 55 44.96 4.14 -70.79
CA LYS A 55 43.66 3.87 -71.43
C LYS A 55 42.69 2.86 -70.79
N GLU A 56 41.48 3.39 -70.63
CA GLU A 56 40.18 2.73 -70.74
C GLU A 56 39.70 1.95 -69.50
N ALA A 57 38.76 2.58 -68.80
CA ALA A 57 37.81 1.91 -67.93
C ALA A 57 37.01 0.92 -68.79
N GLU A 58 37.33 -0.35 -68.66
CA GLU A 58 36.48 -1.42 -69.20
C GLU A 58 35.17 -1.45 -68.39
N ASP A 59 34.09 -1.25 -69.12
CA ASP A 59 32.71 -1.24 -68.69
C ASP A 59 32.31 -2.64 -68.14
N GLU A 60 32.24 -2.80 -66.82
CA GLU A 60 31.68 -4.00 -66.18
C GLU A 60 30.20 -4.25 -66.60
N ASN A 61 29.53 -3.24 -67.17
CA ASN A 61 28.19 -3.37 -67.73
C ASN A 61 28.13 -4.17 -69.04
N ASP A 62 29.23 -4.25 -69.80
CA ASP A 62 29.25 -4.95 -71.10
C ASP A 62 29.30 -6.47 -70.98
N ALA A 63 29.66 -6.99 -69.80
CA ALA A 63 29.70 -8.42 -69.52
C ALA A 63 28.28 -9.02 -69.45
N TYR A 64 27.30 -8.28 -68.93
CA TYR A 64 25.90 -8.71 -68.90
C TYR A 64 25.25 -8.69 -70.30
N LEU A 65 25.73 -7.82 -71.20
CA LEU A 65 25.27 -7.71 -72.59
C LEU A 65 25.69 -8.90 -73.47
N LYS A 66 26.66 -9.71 -73.04
CA LYS A 66 27.18 -10.87 -73.80
C LYS A 66 26.73 -12.23 -73.24
N SER A 67 25.70 -12.27 -72.39
CA SER A 67 25.12 -13.53 -71.90
C SER A 67 24.46 -14.34 -73.04
N PRO A 68 24.66 -15.68 -73.13
CA PRO A 68 24.07 -16.53 -74.18
C PRO A 68 22.55 -16.45 -74.27
N SER A 69 21.89 -16.13 -73.16
CA SER A 69 20.42 -15.97 -73.06
C SER A 69 19.95 -14.70 -73.77
N VAL A 70 20.74 -13.62 -73.69
CA VAL A 70 20.44 -12.30 -74.28
C VAL A 70 20.75 -12.31 -75.78
N GLN A 71 21.84 -12.97 -76.20
CA GLN A 71 22.20 -13.09 -77.62
C GLN A 71 21.25 -14.00 -78.41
N LYS A 72 20.73 -15.07 -77.80
CA LYS A 72 19.73 -15.94 -78.47
C LYS A 72 18.39 -15.25 -78.66
N PHE A 73 17.98 -14.39 -77.71
CA PHE A 73 16.79 -13.56 -77.88
C PHE A 73 16.98 -12.46 -78.93
N GLY A 74 18.15 -11.82 -78.98
CA GLY A 74 18.47 -10.80 -79.99
C GLY A 74 18.53 -11.33 -81.43
N LYS A 75 19.07 -12.53 -81.63
CA LYS A 75 19.17 -13.15 -82.97
C LYS A 75 17.84 -13.64 -83.54
N LEU A 76 16.87 -13.99 -82.70
CA LEU A 76 15.57 -14.50 -83.17
C LEU A 76 14.62 -13.38 -83.62
N PHE A 77 14.80 -12.15 -83.12
CA PHE A 77 13.95 -11.00 -83.43
C PHE A 77 14.61 -9.91 -84.30
N GLY A 78 15.87 -10.06 -84.70
CA GLY A 78 16.51 -9.14 -85.65
C GLY A 78 16.63 -7.69 -85.15
N LEU A 79 17.05 -7.48 -83.90
CA LEU A 79 17.22 -6.15 -83.29
C LEU A 79 18.52 -6.07 -82.48
N ASN A 80 19.15 -4.88 -82.50
CA ASN A 80 20.45 -4.56 -81.87
C ASN A 80 20.49 -4.96 -80.37
N ALA A 81 21.58 -5.60 -79.94
CA ALA A 81 21.76 -6.19 -78.60
C ALA A 81 21.53 -5.22 -77.42
N GLU A 82 21.74 -3.92 -77.65
CA GLU A 82 21.54 -2.85 -76.68
C GLU A 82 20.04 -2.61 -76.38
N GLN A 83 19.17 -2.69 -77.39
CA GLN A 83 17.71 -2.51 -77.21
C GLN A 83 17.04 -3.69 -76.51
N ALA A 84 17.56 -4.91 -76.71
CA ALA A 84 17.07 -6.10 -76.03
C ALA A 84 17.36 -6.05 -74.52
N ALA A 85 18.53 -5.54 -74.12
CA ALA A 85 18.90 -5.38 -72.72
C ALA A 85 18.05 -4.33 -72.01
N THR A 86 17.84 -3.16 -72.62
CA THR A 86 16.95 -2.12 -72.05
C THR A 86 15.51 -2.62 -71.95
N THR A 87 15.00 -3.31 -72.98
CA THR A 87 13.64 -3.87 -72.98
C THR A 87 13.47 -4.90 -71.87
N PHE A 88 14.44 -5.81 -71.69
CA PHE A 88 14.39 -6.81 -70.62
C PHE A 88 14.39 -6.17 -69.23
N THR A 89 15.23 -5.15 -69.01
CA THR A 89 15.28 -4.40 -67.75
C THR A 89 13.97 -3.68 -67.46
N VAL A 90 13.40 -3.00 -68.47
CA VAL A 90 12.10 -2.32 -68.33
C VAL A 90 10.97 -3.31 -68.04
N VAL A 91 10.92 -4.44 -68.76
CA VAL A 91 9.90 -5.48 -68.53
C VAL A 91 10.05 -6.07 -67.12
N ASN A 92 11.27 -6.38 -66.67
CA ASN A 92 11.51 -6.89 -65.32
C ASN A 92 11.11 -5.87 -64.25
N PHE A 93 11.43 -4.59 -64.45
CA PHE A 93 11.00 -3.51 -63.55
C PHE A 93 9.48 -3.39 -63.50
N VAL A 94 8.78 -3.45 -64.64
CA VAL A 94 7.31 -3.40 -64.69
C VAL A 94 6.69 -4.61 -64.00
N VAL A 95 7.23 -5.81 -64.18
CA VAL A 95 6.77 -7.02 -63.49
C VAL A 95 6.98 -6.91 -61.97
N LEU A 96 8.14 -6.43 -61.53
CA LEU A 96 8.44 -6.22 -60.11
C LEU A 96 7.56 -5.12 -59.51
N ALA A 97 7.43 -3.97 -60.18
CA ALA A 97 6.58 -2.86 -59.77
C ALA A 97 5.10 -3.27 -59.73
N GLY A 98 4.66 -4.11 -60.67
CA GLY A 98 3.32 -4.69 -60.67
C GLY A 98 3.10 -5.59 -59.46
N LEU A 99 4.03 -6.51 -59.15
CA LEU A 99 3.94 -7.37 -57.97
C LEU A 99 3.95 -6.58 -56.65
N VAL A 100 4.85 -5.61 -56.53
CA VAL A 100 4.94 -4.73 -55.35
C VAL A 100 3.71 -3.85 -55.24
N GLY A 101 3.24 -3.27 -56.34
CA GLY A 101 2.04 -2.44 -56.40
C GLY A 101 0.78 -3.21 -55.97
N LEU A 102 0.59 -4.43 -56.47
CA LEU A 102 -0.53 -5.29 -56.05
C LEU A 102 -0.47 -5.63 -54.56
N PHE A 103 0.73 -5.88 -54.02
CA PHE A 103 0.90 -6.14 -52.59
C PHE A 103 0.61 -4.90 -51.72
N LEU A 104 1.10 -3.73 -52.14
CA LEU A 104 0.89 -2.46 -51.46
C LEU A 104 -0.58 -2.06 -51.45
N VAL A 105 -1.25 -2.10 -52.60
CA VAL A 105 -2.68 -1.77 -52.74
C VAL A 105 -3.54 -2.68 -51.86
N LYS A 106 -3.15 -3.94 -51.67
CA LYS A 106 -3.87 -4.87 -50.81
C LYS A 106 -3.59 -4.66 -49.31
N THR A 107 -2.39 -4.24 -48.92
CA THR A 107 -1.96 -4.20 -47.50
C THR A 107 -2.09 -2.82 -46.85
N LEU A 108 -1.74 -1.73 -47.55
CA LEU A 108 -1.79 -0.36 -47.04
C LEU A 108 -3.16 0.07 -46.50
N PRO A 109 -4.29 -0.10 -47.24
CA PRO A 109 -5.58 0.39 -46.75
C PRO A 109 -6.05 -0.35 -45.50
N LYS A 110 -5.66 -1.63 -45.34
CA LYS A 110 -5.96 -2.40 -44.14
C LYS A 110 -5.22 -1.83 -42.92
N THR A 111 -3.92 -1.62 -43.02
CA THR A 111 -3.10 -1.10 -41.92
C THR A 111 -3.50 0.32 -41.50
N PHE A 112 -3.81 1.21 -42.45
CA PHE A 112 -4.29 2.56 -42.10
C PHE A 112 -5.65 2.54 -41.43
N ARG A 113 -6.57 1.67 -41.89
CA ARG A 113 -7.88 1.52 -41.26
C ARG A 113 -7.77 0.96 -39.84
N ASP A 114 -6.92 -0.05 -39.64
CA ASP A 114 -6.68 -0.64 -38.31
C ASP A 114 -6.06 0.40 -37.36
N ARG A 115 -5.08 1.19 -37.83
CA ARG A 115 -4.49 2.29 -37.05
C ARG A 115 -5.51 3.38 -36.71
N ASN A 116 -6.34 3.79 -37.67
CA ASN A 116 -7.36 4.81 -37.44
C ASN A 116 -8.41 4.31 -36.42
N SER A 117 -8.85 3.06 -36.54
CA SER A 117 -9.76 2.43 -35.57
C SER A 117 -9.12 2.33 -34.18
N ALA A 118 -7.83 2.00 -34.10
CA ALA A 118 -7.11 1.95 -32.83
C ALA A 118 -7.02 3.35 -32.20
N ILE A 119 -6.68 4.39 -32.96
CA ILE A 119 -6.61 5.78 -32.47
C ILE A 119 -7.98 6.25 -31.98
N GLN A 120 -9.05 6.00 -32.74
CA GLN A 120 -10.41 6.34 -32.32
C GLN A 120 -10.78 5.64 -31.02
N LYS A 121 -10.47 4.34 -30.90
CA LYS A 121 -10.68 3.58 -29.68
C LYS A 121 -9.88 4.17 -28.50
N HIS A 122 -8.59 4.44 -28.68
CA HIS A 122 -7.76 5.03 -27.63
C HIS A 122 -8.25 6.42 -27.19
N LEU A 123 -8.80 7.21 -28.11
CA LEU A 123 -9.36 8.52 -27.79
C LEU A 123 -10.65 8.39 -26.97
N VAL A 124 -11.53 7.45 -27.33
CA VAL A 124 -12.74 7.14 -26.55
C VAL A 124 -12.34 6.59 -25.17
N ASP A 125 -11.45 5.61 -25.12
CA ASP A 125 -10.96 5.02 -23.87
C ASP A 125 -10.35 6.10 -22.96
N ALA A 126 -9.51 6.99 -23.51
CA ALA A 126 -8.92 8.11 -22.75
C ALA A 126 -9.96 9.10 -22.23
N ARG A 127 -10.99 9.42 -23.03
CA ARG A 127 -12.12 10.26 -22.57
C ARG A 127 -12.88 9.59 -21.43
N THR A 128 -13.25 8.32 -21.59
CA THR A 128 -13.97 7.58 -20.54
C THR A 128 -13.14 7.47 -19.26
N ALA A 129 -11.84 7.23 -19.36
CA ALA A 129 -10.94 7.20 -18.21
C ALA A 129 -10.84 8.57 -17.51
N THR A 130 -10.85 9.67 -18.28
CA THR A 130 -10.85 11.03 -17.71
C THR A 130 -12.17 11.33 -17.01
N GLU A 131 -13.30 11.00 -17.63
CA GLU A 131 -14.64 11.17 -17.04
C GLU A 131 -14.79 10.35 -15.74
N GLU A 132 -14.31 9.11 -15.74
CA GLU A 132 -14.33 8.27 -14.54
C GLU A 132 -13.42 8.83 -13.44
N ALA A 133 -12.21 9.30 -13.79
CA ALA A 133 -11.30 9.93 -12.84
C ALA A 133 -11.91 11.20 -12.24
N SER A 134 -12.54 12.06 -13.04
CA SER A 134 -13.26 13.25 -12.59
C SER A 134 -14.44 12.90 -11.69
N ALA A 135 -15.22 11.87 -12.04
CA ALA A 135 -16.33 11.42 -11.20
C ALA A 135 -15.85 10.91 -9.83
N ARG A 136 -14.75 10.14 -9.82
CA ARG A 136 -14.12 9.67 -8.58
C ARG A 136 -13.60 10.83 -7.74
N LEU A 137 -12.93 11.81 -8.34
CA LEU A 137 -12.45 13.00 -7.66
C LEU A 137 -13.60 13.76 -6.98
N ASN A 138 -14.66 14.06 -7.72
CA ASN A 138 -15.85 14.75 -7.19
C ASN A 138 -16.47 13.97 -6.02
N SER A 139 -16.53 12.63 -6.12
CA SER A 139 -17.07 11.80 -5.03
C SER A 139 -16.20 11.84 -3.76
N VAL A 140 -14.87 11.96 -3.92
CA VAL A 140 -13.93 12.07 -2.80
C VAL A 140 -14.04 13.45 -2.18
N GLU A 141 -14.11 14.52 -2.98
CA GLU A 141 -14.29 15.88 -2.49
C GLU A 141 -15.60 16.03 -1.70
N GLU A 142 -16.71 15.47 -2.20
CA GLU A 142 -17.97 15.45 -1.48
C GLU A 142 -17.85 14.71 -0.14
N ARG A 143 -17.19 13.54 -0.12
CA ARG A 143 -16.94 12.79 1.12
C ARG A 143 -16.07 13.57 2.10
N LEU A 144 -15.02 14.26 1.61
CA LEU A 144 -14.16 15.10 2.44
C LEU A 144 -14.93 16.27 3.05
N SER A 145 -15.75 16.97 2.27
CA SER A 145 -16.60 18.06 2.79
C SER A 145 -17.59 17.57 3.86
N LYS A 146 -18.13 16.36 3.68
CA LYS A 146 -19.04 15.72 4.66
C LYS A 146 -18.29 15.31 5.92
N LEU A 147 -17.04 14.87 5.81
CA LEU A 147 -16.20 14.51 6.95
C LEU A 147 -15.84 15.76 7.77
N ASP A 148 -15.49 16.87 7.14
CA ASP A 148 -15.20 18.13 7.87
C ASP A 148 -16.41 18.59 8.69
N ALA A 149 -17.62 18.54 8.10
CA ALA A 149 -18.86 18.85 8.81
C ALA A 149 -19.13 17.89 9.98
N GLN A 150 -18.91 16.58 9.77
CA GLN A 150 -19.06 15.56 10.82
C GLN A 150 -18.04 15.72 11.95
N ILE A 151 -16.79 16.05 11.63
CA ILE A 151 -15.72 16.30 12.62
C ILE A 151 -16.08 17.51 13.47
N SER A 152 -16.55 18.59 12.84
CA SER A 152 -16.99 19.78 13.57
C SER A 152 -18.17 19.45 14.49
N ALA A 153 -19.17 18.72 14.00
CA ALA A 153 -20.32 18.30 14.80
C ALA A 153 -19.90 17.40 15.98
N MET A 154 -19.03 16.42 15.73
CA MET A 154 -18.51 15.52 16.76
C MET A 154 -17.71 16.29 17.82
N LYS A 155 -16.91 17.28 17.41
CA LYS A 155 -16.16 18.13 18.35
C LYS A 155 -17.11 18.94 19.23
N THR A 156 -18.08 19.64 18.66
CA THR A 156 -19.07 20.41 19.43
C THR A 156 -19.88 19.51 20.36
N GLN A 157 -20.27 18.32 19.91
CA GLN A 157 -20.97 17.35 20.75
C GLN A 157 -20.08 16.87 21.90
N SER A 158 -18.83 16.50 21.62
CA SER A 158 -17.88 16.06 22.64
C SER A 158 -17.60 17.15 23.68
N GLU A 159 -17.49 18.41 23.27
CA GLU A 159 -17.32 19.54 24.19
C GLU A 159 -18.56 19.72 25.07
N ALA A 160 -19.76 19.66 24.49
CA ALA A 160 -21.01 19.76 25.24
C ALA A 160 -21.21 18.59 26.22
N ASP A 161 -20.87 17.36 25.81
CA ASP A 161 -20.97 16.17 26.64
C ASP A 161 -19.90 16.18 27.75
N SER A 162 -18.69 16.66 27.47
CA SER A 162 -17.64 16.83 28.49
C SER A 162 -18.07 17.77 29.62
N VAL A 163 -18.70 18.90 29.28
CA VAL A 163 -19.20 19.85 30.28
C VAL A 163 -20.33 19.24 31.13
N LYS A 164 -21.24 18.49 30.52
CA LYS A 164 -22.31 17.78 31.24
C LYS A 164 -21.76 16.70 32.16
N ASP A 165 -20.79 15.93 31.68
CA ASP A 165 -20.16 14.88 32.46
C ASP A 165 -19.33 15.46 33.61
N GLU A 166 -18.62 16.57 33.40
CA GLU A 166 -17.92 17.26 34.47
C GLU A 166 -18.90 17.71 35.57
N ALA A 167 -20.04 18.29 35.20
CA ALA A 167 -21.07 18.69 36.15
C ALA A 167 -21.67 17.49 36.90
N ARG A 168 -21.97 16.40 36.19
CA ARG A 168 -22.51 15.16 36.77
C ARG A 168 -21.51 14.50 37.72
N ILE A 169 -20.24 14.42 37.34
CA ILE A 169 -19.17 13.85 38.16
C ILE A 169 -19.01 14.70 39.42
N LYS A 170 -18.91 16.03 39.30
CA LYS A 170 -18.81 16.93 40.47
C LYS A 170 -19.99 16.75 41.43
N ALA A 171 -21.22 16.69 40.93
CA ALA A 171 -22.39 16.44 41.76
C ALA A 171 -22.29 15.09 42.49
N SER A 172 -21.95 14.01 41.76
CA SER A 172 -21.80 12.68 42.36
C SER A 172 -20.67 12.60 43.40
N VAL A 173 -19.59 13.36 43.19
CA VAL A 173 -18.45 13.41 44.13
C VAL A 173 -18.83 14.15 45.41
N GLU A 174 -19.56 15.26 45.31
CA GLU A 174 -20.03 15.97 46.52
C GLU A 174 -21.07 15.14 47.30
N ASP A 175 -21.97 14.44 46.61
CA ASP A 175 -22.91 13.52 47.25
C ASP A 175 -22.19 12.37 47.96
N GLU A 176 -21.19 11.78 47.30
CA GLU A 176 -20.43 10.67 47.88
C GLU A 176 -19.56 11.13 49.06
N LYS A 177 -18.96 12.31 48.95
CA LYS A 177 -18.24 12.95 50.06
C LYS A 177 -19.16 13.17 51.26
N ALA A 178 -20.38 13.65 51.06
CA ALA A 178 -21.35 13.84 52.14
C ALA A 178 -21.72 12.50 52.81
N LYS A 179 -21.91 11.43 52.04
CA LYS A 179 -22.16 10.09 52.57
C LYS A 179 -20.98 9.53 53.35
N ILE A 180 -19.75 9.70 52.84
CA ILE A 180 -18.54 9.25 53.51
C ILE A 180 -18.38 9.97 54.86
N LEU A 181 -18.60 11.29 54.90
CA LEU A 181 -18.54 12.05 56.15
C LEU A 181 -19.60 11.56 57.15
N ALA A 182 -20.85 11.39 56.72
CA ALA A 182 -21.91 10.89 57.60
C ALA A 182 -21.61 9.47 58.13
N ALA A 183 -21.10 8.57 57.28
CA ALA A 183 -20.71 7.23 57.68
C ALA A 183 -19.53 7.26 58.66
N ALA A 184 -18.52 8.09 58.41
CA ALA A 184 -17.38 8.26 59.29
C ALA A 184 -17.78 8.83 60.66
N GLU A 185 -18.66 9.83 60.70
CA GLU A 185 -19.20 10.39 61.95
C GLU A 185 -19.95 9.32 62.76
N GLN A 186 -20.79 8.52 62.09
CA GLN A 186 -21.50 7.42 62.72
C GLN A 186 -20.52 6.36 63.27
N GLU A 187 -19.51 5.97 62.50
CA GLU A 187 -18.50 4.99 62.91
C GLU A 187 -17.67 5.50 64.08
N ILE A 188 -17.21 6.75 64.04
CA ILE A 188 -16.49 7.39 65.15
C ILE A 188 -17.35 7.41 66.42
N SER A 189 -18.62 7.76 66.31
CA SER A 189 -19.52 7.80 67.47
C SER A 189 -19.71 6.41 68.09
N ALA A 190 -19.91 5.38 67.26
CA ALA A 190 -20.07 4.00 67.70
C ALA A 190 -18.78 3.46 68.34
N ALA A 191 -17.62 3.72 67.71
CA ALA A 191 -16.31 3.35 68.25
C ALA A 191 -16.01 4.06 69.57
N THR A 192 -16.39 5.33 69.71
CA THR A 192 -16.21 6.12 70.94
C THR A 192 -17.04 5.54 72.08
N ILE A 193 -18.32 5.24 71.84
CA ILE A 193 -19.20 4.62 72.84
C ILE A 193 -18.66 3.24 73.24
N HIS A 194 -18.19 2.46 72.28
CA HIS A 194 -17.59 1.16 72.53
C HIS A 194 -16.32 1.28 73.39
N ALA A 195 -15.41 2.20 73.06
CA ALA A 195 -14.20 2.44 73.83
C ALA A 195 -14.50 2.90 75.27
N GLN A 196 -15.48 3.80 75.46
CA GLN A 196 -15.91 4.24 76.79
C GLN A 196 -16.44 3.07 77.63
N ARG A 197 -17.27 2.19 77.04
CA ARG A 197 -17.77 0.98 77.72
C ARG A 197 -16.64 0.03 78.10
N GLN A 198 -15.63 -0.13 77.24
CA GLN A 198 -14.45 -0.96 77.54
C GLN A 198 -13.65 -0.40 78.72
N ILE A 199 -13.42 0.92 78.74
CA ILE A 199 -12.72 1.59 79.86
C ILE A 199 -13.52 1.43 81.15
N GLN A 200 -14.84 1.64 81.12
CA GLN A 200 -15.70 1.48 82.30
C GLN A 200 -15.67 0.05 82.83
N LYS A 201 -15.75 -0.95 81.94
CA LYS A 201 -15.66 -2.36 82.31
C LYS A 201 -14.31 -2.68 82.96
N TYR A 202 -13.22 -2.26 82.35
CA TYR A 202 -11.87 -2.48 82.90
C TYR A 202 -11.68 -1.82 84.27
N ALA A 203 -12.17 -0.58 84.44
CA ALA A 203 -12.13 0.11 85.72
C ALA A 203 -12.96 -0.60 86.80
N ALA A 204 -14.14 -1.12 86.45
CA ALA A 204 -14.98 -1.91 87.36
C ALA A 204 -14.29 -3.21 87.77
N GLU A 205 -13.70 -3.94 86.82
CA GLU A 205 -12.92 -5.16 87.10
C GLU A 205 -11.74 -4.88 88.05
N LEU A 206 -10.98 -3.80 87.80
CA LEU A 206 -9.87 -3.40 88.66
C LEU A 206 -10.34 -3.00 90.07
N ALA A 207 -11.47 -2.29 90.18
CA ALA A 207 -12.05 -1.92 91.46
C ALA A 207 -12.51 -3.15 92.27
N ILE A 208 -13.15 -4.12 91.61
CA ILE A 208 -13.54 -5.39 92.22
C ILE A 208 -12.31 -6.16 92.69
N GLU A 209 -11.27 -6.25 91.87
CA GLU A 209 -10.01 -6.93 92.23
C GLU A 209 -9.33 -6.26 93.44
N GLN A 210 -9.29 -4.92 93.48
CA GLN A 210 -8.77 -4.20 94.65
C GLN A 210 -9.63 -4.37 95.90
N ALA A 211 -10.96 -4.36 95.77
CA ALA A 211 -11.88 -4.61 96.87
C ALA A 211 -11.71 -6.03 97.43
N ALA A 212 -11.61 -7.04 96.55
CA ALA A 212 -11.35 -8.42 96.93
C ALA A 212 -10.02 -8.58 97.69
N ARG A 213 -8.95 -7.87 97.28
CA ARG A 213 -7.67 -7.85 98.01
C ARG A 213 -7.76 -7.20 99.39
N LYS A 214 -8.61 -6.18 99.56
CA LYS A 214 -8.79 -5.47 100.83
C LYS A 214 -9.81 -6.13 101.76
N LEU A 215 -10.61 -7.08 101.26
CA LEU A 215 -11.64 -7.75 102.03
C LEU A 215 -11.00 -8.68 103.08
N THR A 216 -11.02 -8.28 104.35
CA THR A 216 -10.61 -9.12 105.47
C THR A 216 -11.83 -9.77 106.11
N ILE A 217 -11.94 -11.09 105.98
CA ILE A 217 -13.04 -11.86 106.57
C ILE A 217 -12.66 -12.20 108.01
N SER A 218 -13.35 -11.59 108.97
CA SER A 218 -13.23 -11.90 110.39
C SER A 218 -14.46 -12.69 110.86
N ALA A 219 -14.33 -13.45 111.95
CA ALA A 219 -15.44 -14.21 112.53
C ALA A 219 -16.63 -13.34 112.98
N GLU A 220 -16.39 -12.06 113.27
CA GLU A 220 -17.44 -11.08 113.57
C GLU A 220 -18.20 -10.66 112.30
N THR A 221 -17.47 -10.40 111.21
CA THR A 221 -18.06 -10.07 109.90
C THR A 221 -18.95 -11.20 109.38
N ASP A 222 -18.53 -12.46 109.52
CA ASP A 222 -19.34 -13.63 109.12
C ASP A 222 -20.64 -13.75 109.90
N ARG A 223 -20.62 -13.54 111.23
CA ARG A 223 -21.85 -13.55 112.03
C ARG A 223 -22.82 -12.45 111.60
N LEU A 224 -22.32 -11.25 111.32
CA LEU A 224 -23.14 -10.14 110.82
C LEU A 224 -23.71 -10.43 109.42
N LEU A 225 -22.95 -11.07 108.53
CA LEU A 225 -23.42 -11.48 107.21
C LEU A 225 -24.56 -12.51 107.31
N VAL A 226 -24.39 -13.55 108.14
CA VAL A 226 -25.43 -14.58 108.35
C VAL A 226 -26.69 -13.97 108.96
N GLN A 227 -26.56 -13.08 109.94
CA GLN A 227 -27.71 -12.41 110.58
C GLN A 227 -28.46 -11.51 109.59
N ASN A 228 -27.74 -10.73 108.76
CA ASN A 228 -28.35 -9.88 107.75
C ASN A 228 -29.01 -10.69 106.62
N PHE A 229 -28.37 -11.79 106.19
CA PHE A 229 -28.94 -12.69 105.20
C PHE A 229 -30.24 -13.34 105.70
N ALA A 230 -30.23 -13.86 106.93
CA ALA A 230 -31.43 -14.42 107.57
C ALA A 230 -32.55 -13.37 107.71
N ARG A 231 -32.21 -12.12 108.04
CA ARG A 231 -33.19 -11.01 108.08
C ARG A 231 -33.76 -10.69 106.70
N ASN A 232 -32.95 -10.68 105.64
CA ASN A 232 -33.45 -10.40 104.28
C ASN A 232 -34.35 -11.52 103.75
N LEU A 233 -34.02 -12.78 104.02
CA LEU A 233 -34.88 -13.92 103.68
C LEU A 233 -36.26 -13.83 104.35
N GLY A 234 -36.31 -13.51 105.64
CA GLY A 234 -37.60 -13.29 106.34
C GLY A 234 -38.36 -12.05 105.87
N ALA A 235 -37.66 -11.05 105.30
CA ALA A 235 -38.27 -9.85 104.74
C ALA A 235 -38.84 -10.05 103.31
N ASP A 236 -38.25 -10.94 102.50
CA ASP A 236 -38.79 -11.32 101.19
C ASP A 236 -39.99 -12.30 101.33
N GLU A 237 -39.93 -13.27 102.25
CA GLU A 237 -41.06 -14.17 102.54
C GLU A 237 -42.32 -13.42 103.01
N SER A 238 -42.15 -12.29 103.70
CA SER A 238 -43.27 -11.44 104.13
C SER A 238 -43.84 -10.52 103.04
N LYS A 239 -43.11 -10.32 101.93
CA LYS A 239 -43.57 -9.55 100.75
C LYS A 239 -44.24 -10.43 99.70
N GLU A 240 -43.85 -11.70 99.57
CA GLU A 240 -44.42 -12.63 98.59
C GLU A 240 -45.83 -13.12 98.99
N GLY A 241 -46.20 -13.00 100.28
CA GLY A 241 -47.56 -13.29 100.79
C GLY A 241 -48.58 -12.14 100.69
N GLN A 242 -48.27 -11.04 99.98
CA GLN A 242 -49.14 -9.85 99.85
C GLN A 242 -49.54 -9.49 98.40
N ASN A 243 -49.34 -10.39 97.42
CA ASN A 243 -49.90 -10.25 96.07
C ASN A 243 -50.80 -11.44 95.69
#